data_AF-A0A2G5EZC3-F1
#
_entry.id   AF-A0A2G5EZC3-F1
#
_cell.length_a   1.000
_cell.length_b   1.000
_cell.length_c   1.000
_cell.angle_alpha   90.00
_cell.angle_beta   90.00
_cell.angle_gamma   90.00
#
_symmetry.space_group_name_H-M   'P 1'
#
loop_
_entity.id
_entity.type
_entity.pdbx_description
1 polymer ?
#
loop_
_entity_poly.entity_id
_entity_poly.type
_entity_poly.pdbx_seq_one_letter_code
_entity_poly.pdbx_strand_id
1 'polypeptide(L)'
;MSISIEDIDSTSNEYSTYSVTIFDQVVHTIVTCTPTKVDEFITEILNIYQNKLNTLIIGLDIEWRPNFKRNIDNPAATLQLCIDRKCLIFQFLYAPSIPKSLIDFLNNPVYKFVGIGIEEDVEKLLLDYSLRVANPVDLRSFAVNELNRNELKKAGLKEMTKVVLDMEIQKPKRVTMSRWDVEWLTYAQVQYACVDAFLSFEIGKKLILGN
;
A
#
# COMPACT_ATOMS: atom_id res chain seq x y z
N MET A 1 15.78 9.47 13.57
CA MET A 1 16.01 9.38 12.11
C MET A 1 14.67 9.54 11.44
N SER A 2 14.57 10.51 10.53
CA SER A 2 13.32 10.99 9.93
C SER A 2 12.99 10.22 8.65
N ILE A 3 11.69 10.12 8.35
CA ILE A 3 11.22 9.69 7.03
C ILE A 3 11.57 10.79 6.01
N SER A 4 12.13 10.42 4.85
CA SER A 4 12.44 11.34 3.76
C SER A 4 12.12 10.72 2.40
N ILE A 5 12.09 11.56 1.37
CA ILE A 5 11.86 11.17 -0.02
C ILE A 5 12.85 11.90 -0.92
N GLU A 6 13.42 11.15 -1.85
CA GLU A 6 14.28 11.64 -2.93
C GLU A 6 13.67 11.25 -4.27
N ASP A 7 13.65 12.20 -5.20
CA ASP A 7 13.21 12.01 -6.58
C ASP A 7 14.38 11.45 -7.39
N ILE A 8 14.21 10.26 -7.98
CA ILE A 8 15.27 9.58 -8.74
C ILE A 8 15.10 9.87 -10.23
N ASP A 9 13.87 9.79 -10.72
CA ASP A 9 13.51 10.10 -12.10
C ASP A 9 12.00 10.37 -12.19
N SER A 10 11.64 11.65 -12.22
CA SER A 10 10.29 12.16 -12.49
C SER A 10 10.15 12.75 -13.89
N THR A 11 11.11 12.53 -14.79
CA THR A 11 11.12 13.15 -16.12
C THR A 11 10.32 12.39 -17.17
N SER A 12 9.88 11.17 -16.85
CA SER A 12 9.05 10.34 -17.73
C SER A 12 7.58 10.73 -17.63
N ASN A 13 6.92 10.86 -18.79
CA ASN A 13 5.46 11.04 -18.86
C ASN A 13 4.68 9.76 -18.50
N GLU A 14 5.35 8.61 -18.34
CA GLU A 14 4.71 7.32 -18.11
C GLU A 14 4.69 6.92 -16.62
N TYR A 15 5.69 7.33 -15.86
CA TYR A 15 5.85 7.00 -14.44
C TYR A 15 6.90 7.90 -13.78
N SER A 16 6.89 7.98 -12.45
CA SER A 16 7.94 8.62 -11.67
C SER A 16 8.50 7.66 -10.64
N THR A 17 9.78 7.80 -10.32
CA THR A 17 10.47 6.93 -9.36
C THR A 17 11.08 7.72 -8.21
N TYR A 18 10.97 7.13 -7.01
CA TYR A 18 11.37 7.77 -5.77
C TYR A 18 12.10 6.78 -4.87
N SER A 19 13.02 7.30 -4.07
CA SER A 19 13.59 6.62 -2.92
C SER A 19 12.97 7.19 -1.66
N VAL A 20 12.11 6.41 -1.00
CA VAL A 20 11.51 6.78 0.28
C VAL A 20 12.30 6.11 1.40
N THR A 21 13.01 6.92 2.19
CA THR A 21 13.76 6.43 3.35
C THR A 21 12.84 6.44 4.57
N ILE A 22 12.61 5.26 5.15
CA ILE A 22 11.78 5.05 6.33
C ILE A 22 12.71 4.50 7.41
N PHE A 23 13.13 5.35 8.34
CA PHE A 23 14.21 5.07 9.29
C PHE A 23 15.55 4.75 8.60
N ASP A 24 16.03 3.51 8.68
CA ASP A 24 17.30 3.03 8.12
C ASP A 24 17.12 2.30 6.77
N GLN A 25 15.92 2.41 6.22
CA GLN A 25 15.40 1.49 5.23
C GLN A 25 14.94 2.30 4.00
N VAL A 26 15.55 2.07 2.82
CA VAL A 26 15.20 2.74 1.54
C VAL A 26 14.23 1.92 0.69
N VAL A 27 13.02 2.42 0.48
CA VAL A 27 11.99 1.79 -0.37
C VAL A 27 12.06 2.43 -1.75
N HIS A 28 12.18 1.62 -2.79
CA HIS A 28 12.08 2.05 -4.18
C HIS A 28 10.61 2.10 -4.59
N THR A 29 10.13 3.29 -4.89
CA THR A 29 8.71 3.56 -5.11
C THR A 29 8.47 4.02 -6.54
N ILE A 30 7.56 3.35 -7.24
CA ILE A 30 7.12 3.71 -8.59
C ILE A 30 5.71 4.29 -8.49
N VAL A 31 5.51 5.50 -9.01
CA VAL A 31 4.18 6.10 -9.19
C VAL A 31 3.82 6.04 -10.67
N THR A 32 2.69 5.45 -11.02
CA THR A 32 2.29 5.32 -12.42
C THR A 32 0.79 5.22 -12.60
N CYS A 33 0.29 5.67 -13.74
CA CYS A 33 -1.03 5.32 -14.27
C CYS A 33 -0.93 4.44 -15.52
N THR A 34 0.27 3.99 -15.88
CA THR A 34 0.56 3.26 -17.10
C THR A 34 0.43 1.75 -16.87
N PRO A 35 -0.47 1.04 -17.57
CA PRO A 35 -0.70 -0.40 -17.33
C PRO A 35 0.56 -1.26 -17.53
N THR A 36 1.39 -0.95 -18.53
CA THR A 36 2.62 -1.72 -18.79
C THR A 36 3.63 -1.61 -17.65
N LYS A 37 3.68 -0.49 -16.93
CA LYS A 37 4.55 -0.34 -15.75
C LYS A 37 4.09 -1.19 -14.57
N VAL A 38 2.79 -1.39 -14.45
CA VAL A 38 2.21 -2.34 -13.48
C VAL A 38 2.53 -3.78 -13.89
N ASP A 39 2.42 -4.13 -15.17
CA ASP A 39 2.82 -5.46 -15.70
C ASP A 39 4.30 -5.75 -15.42
N GLU A 40 5.18 -4.77 -15.66
CA GLU A 40 6.62 -4.86 -15.38
C GLU A 40 6.88 -5.05 -13.89
N PHE A 41 6.25 -4.27 -13.01
CA PHE A 41 6.39 -4.40 -11.56
C PHE A 41 5.98 -5.79 -11.09
N ILE A 42 4.80 -6.28 -11.49
CA ILE A 42 4.30 -7.60 -11.09
C ILE A 42 5.22 -8.70 -11.60
N THR A 43 5.64 -8.62 -12.86
CA THR A 43 6.58 -9.59 -13.46
C THR A 43 7.90 -9.63 -12.70
N GLU A 44 8.45 -8.46 -12.34
CA GLU A 44 9.67 -8.37 -11.55
C GLU A 44 9.51 -9.06 -10.18
N ILE A 45 8.43 -8.75 -9.45
CA ILE A 45 8.12 -9.37 -8.15
C ILE A 45 8.02 -10.89 -8.29
N LEU A 46 7.25 -11.39 -9.26
CA LEU A 46 7.09 -12.83 -9.45
C LEU A 46 8.41 -13.54 -9.78
N ASN A 47 9.30 -12.89 -10.54
CA ASN A 47 10.63 -13.42 -10.84
C ASN A 47 11.56 -13.45 -9.61
N ILE A 48 11.58 -12.36 -8.82
CA ILE A 48 12.40 -12.26 -7.61
C ILE A 48 11.96 -13.30 -6.57
N TYR A 49 10.66 -13.48 -6.38
CA TYR A 49 10.09 -14.36 -5.35
C TYR A 49 9.63 -15.72 -5.87
N GLN A 50 10.06 -16.15 -7.06
CA GLN A 50 9.63 -17.41 -7.70
C GLN A 50 9.70 -18.64 -6.78
N ASN A 51 10.68 -18.69 -5.87
CA ASN A 51 10.89 -19.79 -4.92
C ASN A 51 10.10 -19.65 -3.60
N LYS A 52 9.34 -18.56 -3.42
CA LYS A 52 8.61 -18.23 -2.17
C LYS A 52 7.18 -17.74 -2.44
N LEU A 53 6.64 -17.94 -3.64
CA LEU A 53 5.30 -17.46 -4.02
C LEU A 53 4.18 -17.97 -3.11
N ASN A 54 4.34 -19.15 -2.51
CA ASN A 54 3.39 -19.73 -1.55
C ASN A 54 3.33 -19.01 -0.19
N THR A 55 4.27 -18.10 0.09
CA THR A 55 4.37 -17.34 1.33
C THR A 55 4.45 -15.83 1.10
N LEU A 56 4.06 -15.38 -0.10
CA LEU A 56 4.17 -13.98 -0.48
C LEU A 56 3.21 -13.13 0.35
N ILE A 57 3.78 -12.13 1.03
CA ILE A 57 3.06 -11.11 1.79
C ILE A 57 3.23 -9.78 1.05
N ILE A 58 2.13 -9.06 0.88
CA ILE A 58 2.08 -7.79 0.17
C ILE A 58 1.36 -6.78 1.06
N GLY A 59 2.04 -5.69 1.41
CA GLY A 59 1.38 -4.55 2.03
C GLY A 59 0.45 -3.89 1.02
N LEU A 60 -0.82 -3.72 1.37
CA LEU A 60 -1.83 -3.08 0.53
C LEU A 60 -2.43 -1.90 1.29
N ASP A 61 -2.58 -0.80 0.57
CA ASP A 61 -3.35 0.37 1.01
C ASP A 61 -3.98 1.02 -0.22
N ILE A 62 -5.01 1.85 -0.01
CA ILE A 62 -5.58 2.69 -1.06
C ILE A 62 -5.84 4.09 -0.51
N GLU A 63 -5.87 5.09 -1.38
CA GLU A 63 -6.22 6.45 -0.99
C GLU A 63 -7.26 7.05 -1.93
N TRP A 64 -8.16 7.86 -1.39
CA TRP A 64 -9.20 8.55 -2.14
C TRP A 64 -9.46 9.95 -1.60
N ARG A 65 -10.07 10.81 -2.43
CA ARG A 65 -10.43 12.15 -1.98
C ARG A 65 -11.47 12.07 -0.86
N PRO A 66 -11.26 12.74 0.29
CA PRO A 66 -12.22 12.72 1.37
C PRO A 66 -13.59 13.30 0.97
N ASN A 67 -14.66 12.65 1.44
CA ASN A 67 -16.04 13.06 1.23
C ASN A 67 -16.47 14.05 2.33
N PHE A 68 -16.51 15.35 2.02
CA PHE A 68 -16.94 16.39 2.98
C PHE A 68 -18.44 16.71 2.95
N LYS A 69 -19.17 16.16 1.97
CA LYS A 69 -20.63 16.33 1.83
C LYS A 69 -21.30 14.96 1.85
N ARG A 70 -22.51 14.90 2.43
CA ARG A 70 -23.36 13.71 2.36
C ARG A 70 -23.67 13.39 0.89
N ASN A 71 -23.71 12.10 0.54
CA ASN A 71 -23.99 11.57 -0.80
C ASN A 71 -22.93 11.83 -1.87
N ILE A 72 -21.71 12.22 -1.49
CA ILE A 72 -20.55 12.14 -2.38
C ILE A 72 -19.76 10.92 -1.97
N ASP A 73 -19.48 10.05 -2.93
CA ASP A 73 -18.56 8.93 -2.77
C ASP A 73 -17.48 9.03 -3.87
N ASN A 74 -16.33 9.61 -3.53
CA ASN A 74 -15.20 9.66 -4.46
C ASN A 74 -14.60 8.25 -4.61
N PRO A 75 -14.28 7.82 -5.84
CA PRO A 75 -13.69 6.50 -6.07
C PRO A 75 -12.28 6.40 -5.47
N ALA A 76 -11.80 5.18 -5.26
CA ALA A 76 -10.40 4.93 -4.93
C ALA A 76 -9.49 5.60 -5.96
N ALA A 77 -8.65 6.54 -5.54
CA ALA A 77 -7.81 7.29 -6.47
C ALA A 77 -6.51 6.55 -6.77
N THR A 78 -5.98 5.85 -5.77
CA THR A 78 -4.70 5.15 -5.87
C THR A 78 -4.75 3.78 -5.18
N LEU A 79 -3.91 2.86 -5.65
CA LEU A 79 -3.60 1.59 -5.00
C LEU A 79 -2.11 1.54 -4.70
N GLN A 80 -1.76 1.15 -3.48
CA GLN A 80 -0.39 0.88 -3.06
C GLN A 80 -0.18 -0.61 -2.88
N LEU A 81 0.91 -1.14 -3.45
CA LEU A 81 1.38 -2.50 -3.20
C LEU A 81 2.85 -2.45 -2.80
N CYS A 82 3.19 -2.97 -1.62
CA CYS A 82 4.56 -3.01 -1.13
C CYS A 82 5.01 -4.45 -0.84
N ILE A 83 6.16 -4.84 -1.39
CA ILE A 83 6.82 -6.13 -1.14
C ILE A 83 8.30 -5.85 -0.89
N ASP A 84 8.76 -6.16 0.33
CA ASP A 84 10.10 -5.82 0.83
C ASP A 84 10.44 -4.34 0.57
N ARG A 85 11.45 -4.06 -0.27
CA ARG A 85 11.93 -2.69 -0.57
C ARG A 85 11.33 -2.10 -1.84
N LYS A 86 10.24 -2.66 -2.37
CA LYS A 86 9.61 -2.23 -3.63
C LYS A 86 8.16 -1.86 -3.40
N CYS A 87 7.80 -0.62 -3.75
CA CYS A 87 6.44 -0.12 -3.63
C CYS A 87 5.94 0.37 -5.00
N LEU A 88 4.75 -0.09 -5.38
CA LEU A 88 3.99 0.42 -6.51
C LEU A 88 2.87 1.32 -5.97
N ILE A 89 2.71 2.49 -6.58
CA ILE A 89 1.57 3.39 -6.41
C ILE A 89 0.90 3.52 -7.78
N PHE A 90 -0.23 2.86 -7.96
CA PHE A 90 -1.02 2.88 -9.19
C PHE A 90 -2.15 3.89 -9.08
N GLN A 91 -2.23 4.86 -10.00
CA GLN A 91 -3.26 5.91 -10.00
C GLN A 91 -4.43 5.53 -10.93
N PHE A 92 -5.53 5.03 -10.35
CA PHE A 92 -6.69 4.54 -11.11
C PHE A 92 -7.32 5.60 -12.01
N LEU A 93 -7.47 6.83 -11.51
CA LEU A 93 -8.25 7.89 -12.18
C LEU A 93 -7.63 8.34 -13.51
N TYR A 94 -6.34 8.08 -13.70
CA TYR A 94 -5.56 8.51 -14.86
C TYR A 94 -5.13 7.33 -15.74
N ALA A 95 -5.45 6.10 -15.31
CA ALA A 95 -5.10 4.92 -16.06
C ALA A 95 -6.09 4.68 -17.20
N PRO A 96 -5.64 4.37 -18.42
CA PRO A 96 -6.54 4.05 -19.54
C PRO A 96 -7.28 2.72 -19.31
N SER A 97 -6.72 1.83 -18.49
CA SER A 97 -7.30 0.55 -18.10
C SER A 97 -6.59 -0.02 -16.88
N ILE A 98 -7.20 -1.02 -16.25
CA ILE A 98 -6.54 -1.85 -15.23
C ILE A 98 -5.95 -3.07 -15.96
N PRO A 99 -4.64 -3.33 -15.85
CA PRO A 99 -4.02 -4.46 -16.53
C PRO A 99 -4.49 -5.79 -15.94
N LYS A 100 -4.62 -6.81 -16.80
CA LYS A 100 -5.02 -8.16 -16.40
C LYS A 100 -4.07 -8.77 -15.37
N SER A 101 -2.78 -8.47 -15.44
CA SER A 101 -1.79 -8.94 -14.47
C SER A 101 -2.15 -8.51 -13.04
N LEU A 102 -2.59 -7.26 -12.84
CA LEU A 102 -3.00 -6.74 -11.55
C LEU A 102 -4.27 -7.42 -11.04
N ILE A 103 -5.25 -7.61 -11.93
CA ILE A 103 -6.50 -8.33 -11.60
C ILE A 103 -6.18 -9.74 -11.12
N ASP A 104 -5.38 -10.48 -11.89
CA ASP A 104 -5.02 -11.86 -11.58
C ASP A 104 -4.13 -11.93 -10.32
N PHE A 105 -3.25 -10.94 -10.10
CA PHE A 105 -2.39 -10.84 -8.92
C PHE A 105 -3.20 -10.65 -7.64
N LEU A 106 -4.12 -9.67 -7.60
CA LEU A 106 -4.99 -9.40 -6.46
C LEU A 106 -5.94 -10.57 -6.18
N ASN A 107 -6.45 -11.23 -7.22
CA ASN A 107 -7.39 -12.32 -7.11
C ASN A 107 -6.72 -13.69 -6.84
N ASN A 108 -5.40 -13.73 -6.62
CA ASN A 108 -4.71 -14.97 -6.29
C ASN A 108 -4.88 -15.31 -4.79
N PRO A 109 -5.54 -16.43 -4.44
CA PRO A 109 -5.79 -16.78 -3.03
C PRO A 109 -4.53 -17.20 -2.26
N VAL A 110 -3.42 -17.50 -2.96
CA VAL A 110 -2.16 -17.90 -2.34
C VAL A 110 -1.43 -16.70 -1.72
N TYR A 111 -1.58 -15.51 -2.30
CA TYR A 111 -0.89 -14.30 -1.86
C TYR A 111 -1.64 -13.63 -0.72
N LYS A 112 -0.95 -13.21 0.34
CA LYS A 112 -1.58 -12.50 1.47
C LYS A 112 -1.42 -11.01 1.27
N PHE A 113 -2.54 -10.29 1.21
CA PHE A 113 -2.57 -8.84 1.16
C PHE A 113 -2.83 -8.32 2.57
N VAL A 114 -1.87 -7.62 3.17
CA VAL A 114 -1.91 -7.20 4.56
C VAL A 114 -2.08 -5.70 4.69
N GLY A 115 -2.88 -5.27 5.67
CA GLY A 115 -3.16 -3.86 5.94
C GLY A 115 -3.81 -3.66 7.31
N ILE A 116 -4.01 -2.39 7.70
CA ILE A 116 -4.71 -2.02 8.93
C ILE A 116 -6.10 -1.53 8.57
N GLY A 117 -7.13 -2.31 8.88
CA GLY A 117 -8.48 -1.96 8.42
C GLY A 117 -8.73 -2.21 6.93
N ILE A 118 -7.94 -3.12 6.34
CA ILE A 118 -7.95 -3.46 4.92
C ILE A 118 -9.33 -3.90 4.38
N GLU A 119 -10.26 -4.30 5.24
CA GLU A 119 -11.61 -4.68 4.82
C GLU A 119 -12.33 -3.52 4.09
N GLU A 120 -12.18 -2.29 4.59
CA GLU A 120 -12.76 -1.09 3.96
C GLU A 120 -12.13 -0.83 2.57
N ASP A 121 -10.82 -1.06 2.46
CA ASP A 121 -10.08 -0.88 1.20
C ASP A 121 -10.50 -1.90 0.15
N VAL A 122 -10.63 -3.17 0.54
CA VAL A 122 -11.05 -4.24 -0.37
C VAL A 122 -12.49 -4.08 -0.81
N GLU A 123 -13.39 -3.69 0.10
CA GLU A 123 -14.77 -3.38 -0.25
C GLU A 123 -14.82 -2.24 -1.28
N LYS A 124 -14.04 -1.18 -1.05
CA LYS A 124 -13.97 -0.04 -1.96
C LYS A 124 -13.38 -0.41 -3.33
N LEU A 125 -12.31 -1.20 -3.38
CA LEU A 125 -11.75 -1.72 -4.64
C LEU A 125 -12.75 -2.57 -5.42
N LEU A 126 -13.54 -3.39 -4.73
CA LEU A 126 -14.56 -4.22 -5.36
C LEU A 126 -15.70 -3.36 -5.92
N LEU A 127 -16.19 -2.38 -5.17
CA LEU A 127 -17.29 -1.52 -5.57
C LEU A 127 -16.90 -0.58 -6.72
N ASP A 128 -15.74 0.07 -6.61
CA ASP A 128 -15.33 1.11 -7.56
C ASP A 128 -14.77 0.51 -8.87
N TYR A 129 -14.09 -0.63 -8.79
CA TYR A 129 -13.30 -1.17 -9.90
C TYR A 129 -13.54 -2.65 -10.19
N SER A 130 -14.45 -3.32 -9.49
CA SER A 130 -14.63 -4.78 -9.57
C SER A 130 -13.34 -5.57 -9.29
N LEU A 131 -12.42 -4.99 -8.51
CA LEU A 131 -11.17 -5.62 -8.13
C LEU A 131 -11.37 -6.46 -6.86
N ARG A 132 -11.31 -7.77 -7.03
CA ARG A 132 -11.33 -8.70 -5.91
C ARG A 132 -9.91 -8.91 -5.37
N VAL A 133 -9.72 -8.64 -4.09
CA VAL A 133 -8.57 -9.10 -3.32
C VAL A 133 -8.94 -10.44 -2.68
N ALA A 134 -8.30 -11.53 -3.11
CA ALA A 134 -8.76 -12.88 -2.76
C ALA A 134 -8.44 -13.29 -1.33
N ASN A 135 -7.35 -12.78 -0.75
CA ASN A 135 -6.89 -13.15 0.58
C ASN A 135 -6.37 -11.91 1.34
N PRO A 136 -7.27 -10.98 1.71
CA PRO A 136 -6.94 -9.86 2.57
C PRO A 136 -6.79 -10.30 4.02
N VAL A 137 -5.84 -9.69 4.71
CA VAL A 137 -5.47 -10.01 6.09
C VAL A 137 -5.38 -8.71 6.88
N ASP A 138 -6.37 -8.50 7.75
CA ASP A 138 -6.32 -7.39 8.70
C ASP A 138 -5.36 -7.72 9.86
N LEU A 139 -4.29 -6.95 9.96
CA LEU A 139 -3.24 -7.17 10.95
C LEU A 139 -3.69 -6.85 12.38
N ARG A 140 -4.77 -6.08 12.56
CA ARG A 140 -5.35 -5.81 13.89
C ARG A 140 -5.75 -7.13 14.56
N SER A 141 -6.36 -8.04 13.80
CA SER A 141 -6.80 -9.35 14.30
C SER A 141 -5.61 -10.26 14.66
N PHE A 142 -4.55 -10.24 13.85
CA PHE A 142 -3.31 -10.99 14.14
C PHE A 142 -2.61 -10.47 15.38
N ALA A 143 -2.42 -9.16 15.50
CA ALA A 143 -1.70 -8.57 16.63
C ALA A 143 -2.41 -8.82 17.97
N VAL A 144 -3.74 -8.86 18.00
CA VAL A 144 -4.50 -9.20 19.21
C VAL A 144 -4.19 -10.61 19.68
N ASN A 145 -4.11 -11.57 18.76
CA ASN A 145 -3.87 -12.97 19.07
C ASN A 145 -2.40 -13.21 19.45
N GLU A 146 -1.48 -12.70 18.65
CA GLU A 146 -0.03 -12.93 18.82
C GLU A 146 0.54 -12.18 20.04
N LEU A 147 0.03 -10.97 20.33
CA LEU A 147 0.56 -10.13 21.41
C LEU A 147 -0.30 -10.12 22.67
N ASN A 148 -1.46 -10.80 22.65
CA ASN A 148 -2.45 -10.80 23.73
C ASN A 148 -2.87 -9.39 24.19
N ARG A 149 -3.05 -8.46 23.23
CA ARG A 149 -3.42 -7.06 23.46
C ARG A 149 -4.73 -6.70 22.77
N ASN A 150 -5.83 -6.78 23.51
CA ASN A 150 -7.18 -6.51 22.99
C ASN A 150 -7.38 -5.07 22.50
N GLU A 151 -6.62 -4.12 23.03
CA GLU A 151 -6.62 -2.72 22.64
C GLU A 151 -6.22 -2.51 21.16
N LEU A 152 -5.46 -3.45 20.57
CA LEU A 152 -5.03 -3.38 19.17
C LEU A 152 -6.15 -3.61 18.15
N LYS A 153 -7.33 -4.10 18.59
CA LYS A 153 -8.51 -4.24 17.72
C LYS A 153 -8.92 -2.93 17.03
N LYS A 154 -8.58 -1.79 17.62
CA LYS A 154 -8.89 -0.45 17.09
C LYS A 154 -7.64 0.37 16.78
N ALA A 155 -6.47 -0.26 16.82
CA ALA A 155 -5.22 0.44 16.54
C ALA A 155 -5.15 0.82 15.06
N GLY A 156 -4.78 2.07 14.80
CA GLY A 156 -4.37 2.51 13.47
C GLY A 156 -2.89 2.16 13.22
N LEU A 157 -2.44 2.34 11.98
CA LEU A 157 -1.08 2.00 11.57
C LEU A 157 0.02 2.60 12.45
N LYS A 158 -0.15 3.87 12.90
CA LYS A 158 0.82 4.51 13.80
C LYS A 158 1.02 3.72 15.10
N GLU A 159 -0.07 3.28 15.73
CA GLU A 159 -0.01 2.53 16.98
C GLU A 159 0.52 1.12 16.75
N MET A 160 0.08 0.46 15.68
CA MET A 160 0.59 -0.87 15.29
C MET A 160 2.09 -0.85 15.01
N THR A 161 2.58 0.17 14.32
CA THR A 161 4.01 0.37 14.03
C THR A 161 4.82 0.51 15.32
N LYS A 162 4.31 1.29 16.28
CA LYS A 162 4.96 1.45 17.58
C LYS A 162 5.01 0.13 18.34
N VAL A 163 3.89 -0.59 18.42
CA VAL A 163 3.79 -1.80 19.25
C VAL A 163 4.54 -2.99 18.64
N VAL A 164 4.49 -3.14 17.31
CA VAL A 164 5.05 -4.31 16.62
C VAL A 164 6.50 -4.08 16.20
N LEU A 165 6.84 -2.90 15.68
CA LEU A 165 8.16 -2.60 15.11
C LEU A 165 9.04 -1.75 16.02
N ASP A 166 8.53 -1.26 17.16
CA ASP A 166 9.21 -0.31 18.04
C ASP A 166 9.63 0.99 17.30
N MET A 167 8.79 1.40 16.35
CA MET A 167 9.02 2.55 15.48
C MET A 167 7.94 3.61 15.69
N GLU A 168 8.34 4.86 15.89
CA GLU A 168 7.40 5.99 16.01
C GLU A 168 7.33 6.80 14.73
N ILE A 169 6.12 6.89 14.15
CA ILE A 169 5.86 7.65 12.93
C ILE A 169 4.87 8.79 13.15
N GLN A 170 4.93 9.77 12.27
CA GLN A 170 3.90 10.80 12.15
C GLN A 170 3.06 10.55 10.91
N LYS A 171 1.74 10.68 11.06
CA LYS A 171 0.78 10.67 9.95
C LYS A 171 0.07 12.03 9.90
N PRO A 172 0.62 13.00 9.16
CA PRO A 172 0.07 14.35 9.14
C PRO A 172 -1.33 14.35 8.54
N LYS A 173 -2.34 14.73 9.33
CA LYS A 173 -3.74 14.79 8.88
C LYS A 173 -3.95 15.62 7.61
N ARG A 174 -3.09 16.62 7.38
CA ARG A 174 -3.09 17.44 6.14
C ARG A 174 -2.84 16.63 4.87
N VAL A 175 -2.09 15.52 4.96
CA VAL A 175 -1.80 14.63 3.83
C VAL A 175 -2.89 13.58 3.71
N THR A 176 -3.26 12.93 4.82
CA THR A 176 -4.38 11.96 4.86
C THR A 176 -5.68 12.55 4.30
N MET A 177 -5.98 13.81 4.63
CA MET A 177 -7.19 14.51 4.18
C MET A 177 -6.96 15.34 2.90
N SER A 178 -5.89 15.08 2.15
CA SER A 178 -5.54 15.83 0.95
C SER A 178 -6.36 15.41 -0.28
N ARG A 179 -6.11 16.07 -1.40
CA ARG A 179 -6.70 15.71 -2.68
C ARG A 179 -5.89 14.58 -3.30
N TRP A 180 -6.26 13.34 -3.01
CA TRP A 180 -5.68 12.16 -3.65
C TRP A 180 -6.15 11.97 -5.11
N ASP A 181 -7.17 12.71 -5.54
CA ASP A 181 -7.70 12.76 -6.91
C ASP A 181 -6.93 13.71 -7.84
N VAL A 182 -5.65 13.97 -7.55
CA VAL A 182 -4.78 14.83 -8.39
C VAL A 182 -3.91 13.98 -9.31
N GLU A 183 -3.63 14.51 -10.50
CA GLU A 183 -2.84 13.81 -11.53
C GLU A 183 -1.40 13.64 -11.08
N TRP A 184 -0.84 14.66 -10.44
CA TRP A 184 0.52 14.70 -9.97
C TRP A 184 0.52 14.71 -8.45
N LEU A 185 0.79 13.54 -7.86
CA LEU A 185 0.93 13.44 -6.41
C LEU A 185 2.12 14.27 -5.93
N THR A 186 1.92 14.99 -4.84
CA THR A 186 3.02 15.70 -4.16
C THR A 186 3.99 14.70 -3.53
N TYR A 187 5.24 15.09 -3.32
CA TYR A 187 6.21 14.26 -2.58
C TYR A 187 5.71 13.81 -1.21
N ALA A 188 4.92 14.66 -0.53
CA ALA A 188 4.30 14.30 0.74
C ALA A 188 3.26 13.18 0.60
N GLN A 189 2.48 13.17 -0.48
CA GLN A 189 1.51 12.11 -0.79
C GLN A 189 2.23 10.80 -1.17
N VAL A 190 3.24 10.87 -2.05
CA VAL A 190 4.04 9.70 -2.43
C VAL A 190 4.72 9.07 -1.21
N GLN A 191 5.36 9.90 -0.37
CA GLN A 191 5.99 9.43 0.87
C GLN A 191 4.97 8.78 1.79
N TYR A 192 3.80 9.40 1.98
CA TYR A 192 2.76 8.90 2.87
C TYR A 192 2.20 7.55 2.40
N ALA A 193 1.80 7.45 1.14
CA ALA A 193 1.27 6.23 0.54
C ALA A 193 2.29 5.08 0.58
N CYS A 194 3.56 5.38 0.28
CA CYS A 194 4.64 4.41 0.40
C CYS A 194 4.84 3.92 1.85
N VAL A 195 4.82 4.84 2.83
CA VAL A 195 4.97 4.51 4.24
C VAL A 195 3.84 3.60 4.71
N ASP A 196 2.61 3.86 4.30
CA ASP A 196 1.45 3.09 4.75
C ASP A 196 1.48 1.64 4.26
N ALA A 197 1.75 1.43 2.97
CA ALA A 197 1.90 0.08 2.42
C ALA A 197 3.16 -0.63 2.95
N PHE A 198 4.29 0.08 3.08
CA PHE A 198 5.53 -0.51 3.58
C PHE A 198 5.42 -0.98 5.03
N LEU A 199 4.87 -0.15 5.92
CA LEU A 199 4.74 -0.52 7.32
C LEU A 199 3.70 -1.63 7.50
N SER A 200 2.62 -1.64 6.71
CA SER A 200 1.69 -2.78 6.68
C SER A 200 2.40 -4.07 6.28
N PHE A 201 3.26 -4.03 5.26
CA PHE A 201 4.10 -5.16 4.87
C PHE A 201 5.02 -5.63 6.01
N GLU A 202 5.79 -4.74 6.63
CA GLU A 202 6.74 -5.11 7.70
C GLU A 202 6.04 -5.64 8.95
N ILE A 203 4.91 -5.04 9.35
CA ILE A 203 4.08 -5.55 10.45
C ILE A 203 3.57 -6.96 10.11
N GLY A 204 3.04 -7.15 8.90
CA GLY A 204 2.56 -8.45 8.45
C GLY A 204 3.66 -9.50 8.40
N LYS A 205 4.83 -9.14 7.89
CA LYS A 205 6.01 -10.01 7.87
C LYS A 205 6.41 -10.44 9.28
N LYS A 206 6.48 -9.51 10.23
CA LYS A 206 6.83 -9.81 11.64
C LYS A 206 5.79 -10.69 12.32
N LEU A 207 4.51 -10.38 12.18
CA LEU A 207 3.43 -11.12 12.85
C LEU A 207 3.15 -12.49 12.22
N ILE A 208 3.30 -12.65 10.90
CA ILE A 208 2.91 -13.87 10.18
C ILE A 208 4.09 -14.82 10.00
N LEU A 209 5.32 -14.29 9.82
CA LEU A 209 6.51 -15.11 9.57
C LEU A 209 7.41 -15.24 10.81
N GLY A 210 7.21 -14.44 11.86
CA GLY A 210 7.93 -14.56 13.12
C GLY A 210 9.41 -14.11 13.08
N ASN A 211 9.78 -13.29 12.10
CA ASN A 211 11.14 -12.74 11.96
C ASN A 211 11.25 -11.35 12.61
#